data_AF-A0A3N5H272-F1
#
_entry.id   AF-A0A3N5H272-F1
#
_cell.length_a   1.000
_cell.length_b   1.000
_cell.length_c   1.000
_cell.angle_alpha   90.00
_cell.angle_beta   90.00
_cell.angle_gamma   90.00
#
_symmetry.space_group_name_H-M   'P 1'
#
loop_
_entity.id
_entity.type
_entity.pdbx_description
1 polymer ?
#
loop_
_entity_poly.entity_id
_entity_poly.type
_entity_poly.pdbx_seq_one_letter_code
_entity_poly.pdbx_strand_id
1 'polypeptide(L)'
;MNSNQRHRTQSNRAQARRLRRARIVAATLVALQLTPVTPAFALTLAQAPLYAGGAIPPLVMLDISKDQQLYKKAYNDYSDLDGDGALETTYKHSIDYYGYFDPAKCYTYSTGAHRYEPVAVSADKYCTAGAGQWSGNFLNWATMARMDAVRKLLYGGLRSTDTGSATVLERVYLPPDAHSWAKHYAGVDIDRLTPFSVNSAAPTGTANGSNSGYSGNSSQSIGTGTKRFRNSTVTACIGDQVRAQLSASNFMIGYVSAVSSGTCSNSFAIDVHTSGVAGSGSASTGWTVANLTDVGISICNMTVGTSKSHGNTNPPLMRVARGDYGLWGANERWQCHWRAESTSPGRSDTLGGTRSNGNRQSLSGLASAAFEPSQLDRGLGNGFAAGRGTSYDNGQFVVRVQACVAGMLGGEKCKQYPDGNYKPIGLLQVYGEPDLMRFGLMTGSYQKNISGGVLRKNVDSFTNEVNVNTDGTFRSALLGAGAAGIVNTMNRLRIYGYNYGDGTYLGSGGDNCDFQLTNIVEGRCRSWGNPMAEIYLESLRYYGGRSPNAAYTYGSGSADATLGLPQASWSDPLDNDNYCSPLNVLVFNASVSSFEEDLATRAIDDVGG
;
A
#
# COMPACT_ATOMS: atom_id res chain seq x y z
N MET A 1 -128.29 49.91 -21.61
CA MET A 1 -127.53 51.18 -21.70
C MET A 1 -126.32 51.08 -20.77
N ASN A 2 -125.14 51.44 -21.30
CA ASN A 2 -123.76 51.34 -20.74
C ASN A 2 -123.57 52.09 -19.40
N SER A 3 -122.55 51.92 -18.55
CA SER A 3 -121.10 51.62 -18.70
C SER A 3 -120.54 51.24 -17.31
N ASN A 4 -120.00 50.05 -17.04
CA ASN A 4 -118.60 49.60 -17.14
C ASN A 4 -117.50 50.39 -16.35
N GLN A 5 -116.71 49.60 -15.61
CA GLN A 5 -115.40 49.82 -14.97
C GLN A 5 -115.30 50.45 -13.57
N ARG A 6 -115.21 49.60 -12.53
CA ARG A 6 -114.44 49.80 -11.29
C ARG A 6 -114.26 48.50 -10.49
N HIS A 7 -113.65 47.49 -11.11
CA HIS A 7 -113.10 46.31 -10.42
C HIS A 7 -111.63 46.14 -10.82
N ARG A 8 -110.79 45.76 -9.85
CA ARG A 8 -109.32 45.55 -9.89
C ARG A 8 -108.44 46.78 -9.62
N THR A 9 -108.27 47.20 -8.36
CA THR A 9 -107.03 47.94 -7.97
C THR A 9 -106.73 48.12 -6.47
N GLN A 10 -107.24 47.32 -5.53
CA GLN A 10 -106.84 47.47 -4.10
C GLN A 10 -106.50 46.18 -3.34
N SER A 11 -106.31 45.04 -4.04
CA SER A 11 -105.80 43.80 -3.43
C SER A 11 -104.28 43.58 -3.61
N ASN A 12 -103.57 44.47 -4.31
CA ASN A 12 -102.18 44.22 -4.75
C ASN A 12 -101.10 45.01 -3.98
N ARG A 13 -101.43 45.79 -2.94
CA ARG A 13 -100.43 46.55 -2.15
C ARG A 13 -100.04 45.93 -0.80
N ALA A 14 -100.80 44.96 -0.28
CA ALA A 14 -100.48 44.26 0.98
C ALA A 14 -99.68 42.96 0.78
N GLN A 15 -99.81 42.28 -0.37
CA GLN A 15 -99.02 41.07 -0.70
C GLN A 15 -97.58 41.37 -1.15
N ALA A 16 -97.32 42.54 -1.73
CA ALA A 16 -95.98 42.94 -2.19
C ALA A 16 -94.99 43.31 -1.06
N ARG A 17 -95.47 43.58 0.15
CA ARG A 17 -94.64 43.90 1.34
C ARG A 17 -94.27 42.67 2.18
N ARG A 18 -95.06 41.59 2.15
CA ARG A 18 -94.73 40.31 2.83
C ARG A 18 -93.74 39.46 2.04
N LEU A 19 -93.73 39.54 0.70
CA LEU A 19 -92.77 38.83 -0.16
C LEU A 19 -91.36 39.48 -0.20
N ARG A 20 -91.21 40.75 0.19
CA ARG A 20 -89.88 41.40 0.29
C ARG A 20 -89.17 41.13 1.62
N ARG A 21 -89.89 40.84 2.72
CA ARG A 21 -89.27 40.46 4.00
C ARG A 21 -88.94 38.96 4.10
N ALA A 22 -89.69 38.09 3.41
CA ALA A 22 -89.33 36.67 3.31
C ALA A 22 -88.12 36.42 2.39
N ARG A 23 -87.88 37.27 1.38
CA ARG A 23 -86.69 37.16 0.50
C ARG A 23 -85.40 37.69 1.12
N ILE A 24 -85.46 38.63 2.07
CA ILE A 24 -84.27 39.16 2.75
C ILE A 24 -83.80 38.24 3.88
N VAL A 25 -84.71 37.51 4.55
CA VAL A 25 -84.36 36.51 5.58
C VAL A 25 -83.92 35.18 4.95
N ALA A 26 -84.50 34.77 3.82
CA ALA A 26 -84.00 33.60 3.08
C ALA A 26 -82.65 33.86 2.39
N ALA A 27 -82.35 35.10 1.96
CA ALA A 27 -81.05 35.45 1.40
C ALA A 27 -79.93 35.57 2.46
N THR A 28 -80.26 35.86 3.73
CA THR A 28 -79.28 35.91 4.83
C THR A 28 -79.05 34.55 5.51
N LEU A 29 -79.99 33.60 5.42
CA LEU A 29 -79.77 32.21 5.84
C LEU A 29 -79.08 31.33 4.79
N VAL A 30 -79.14 31.70 3.50
CA VAL A 30 -78.33 31.06 2.44
C VAL A 30 -76.93 31.68 2.33
N ALA A 31 -76.76 32.96 2.67
CA ALA A 31 -75.43 33.60 2.72
C ALA A 31 -74.60 33.24 3.97
N LEU A 32 -75.19 32.62 4.99
CA LEU A 32 -74.49 32.09 6.18
C LEU A 32 -74.25 30.57 6.10
N GLN A 33 -74.27 29.99 4.89
CA GLN A 33 -73.79 28.62 4.60
C GLN A 33 -72.70 28.60 3.52
N LEU A 34 -72.17 29.77 3.15
CA LEU A 34 -71.07 29.94 2.20
C LEU A 34 -69.84 30.56 2.88
N THR A 35 -69.49 30.06 4.07
CA THR A 35 -68.07 30.06 4.42
C THR A 35 -67.37 29.23 3.33
N PRO A 36 -66.28 29.69 2.71
CA PRO A 36 -65.38 28.75 2.09
C PRO A 36 -64.97 27.82 3.22
N VAL A 37 -65.52 26.60 3.22
CA VAL A 37 -64.76 25.47 3.69
C VAL A 37 -63.55 25.56 2.78
N THR A 38 -62.48 26.20 3.26
CA THR A 38 -61.15 25.76 2.84
C THR A 38 -61.28 24.25 2.86
N PRO A 39 -60.96 23.51 1.79
CA PRO A 39 -60.72 22.11 2.02
C PRO A 39 -59.79 22.12 3.22
N ALA A 40 -60.28 21.63 4.36
CA ALA A 40 -59.38 20.96 5.26
C ALA A 40 -58.72 20.03 4.27
N PHE A 41 -57.45 20.32 3.94
CA PHE A 41 -56.59 19.29 3.43
C PHE A 41 -56.88 18.19 4.44
N ALA A 42 -57.65 17.19 4.02
CA ALA A 42 -57.68 15.95 4.74
C ALA A 42 -56.19 15.69 4.86
N LEU A 43 -55.67 15.79 6.08
CA LEU A 43 -54.34 15.36 6.34
C LEU A 43 -54.45 13.89 5.97
N THR A 44 -54.09 13.56 4.73
CA THR A 44 -53.74 12.22 4.33
C THR A 44 -52.48 11.96 5.12
N LEU A 45 -52.65 11.74 6.42
CA LEU A 45 -51.79 10.92 7.22
C LEU A 45 -51.64 9.67 6.38
N ALA A 46 -50.40 9.43 5.96
CA ALA A 46 -50.07 8.26 5.17
C ALA A 46 -50.77 7.06 5.82
N GLN A 47 -51.68 6.43 5.08
CA GLN A 47 -52.38 5.22 5.52
C GLN A 47 -51.52 3.96 5.35
N ALA A 48 -50.26 4.17 4.97
CA ALA A 48 -49.12 3.28 5.16
C ALA A 48 -48.13 4.01 6.09
N PRO A 49 -47.19 3.32 6.76
CA PRO A 49 -46.19 3.99 7.60
C PRO A 49 -45.58 5.18 6.87
N LEU A 50 -45.22 6.25 7.59
CA LEU A 50 -44.33 7.32 7.10
C LEU A 50 -42.90 6.74 6.94
N TYR A 51 -42.81 5.73 6.08
CA TYR A 51 -41.67 4.92 5.71
C TYR A 51 -42.03 4.29 4.36
N ALA A 52 -42.16 5.18 3.37
CA ALA A 52 -42.17 4.82 1.95
C ALA A 52 -41.09 5.62 1.19
N GLY A 53 -40.01 5.99 1.88
CA GLY A 53 -38.76 6.33 1.22
C GLY A 53 -38.04 5.02 0.91
N GLY A 54 -37.59 4.82 -0.33
CA GLY A 54 -36.57 3.83 -0.60
C GLY A 54 -35.40 4.03 0.37
N ALA A 55 -34.64 2.97 0.69
CA ALA A 55 -33.51 3.07 1.60
C ALA A 55 -32.60 4.24 1.14
N ILE A 56 -32.59 5.36 1.88
CA ILE A 56 -31.74 6.50 1.58
C ILE A 56 -30.31 6.03 1.84
N PRO A 57 -29.38 6.15 0.87
CA PRO A 57 -28.04 5.61 1.03
C PRO A 57 -27.35 6.19 2.28
N PRO A 58 -26.73 5.34 3.12
CA PRO A 58 -25.84 5.80 4.17
C PRO A 58 -24.71 6.67 3.61
N LEU A 59 -24.33 7.67 4.38
CA LEU A 59 -23.22 8.58 4.10
C LEU A 59 -22.02 8.09 4.90
N VAL A 60 -20.96 7.67 4.21
CA VAL A 60 -19.78 7.06 4.83
C VAL A 60 -18.56 7.95 4.61
N MET A 61 -17.97 8.45 5.69
CA MET A 61 -16.66 9.10 5.66
C MET A 61 -15.58 8.05 5.91
N LEU A 62 -14.62 7.93 5.00
CA LEU A 62 -13.44 7.11 5.20
C LEU A 62 -12.37 7.97 5.86
N ASP A 63 -11.94 7.59 7.05
CA ASP A 63 -10.80 8.22 7.72
C ASP A 63 -9.58 7.34 7.54
N ILE A 64 -8.61 7.77 6.73
CA ILE A 64 -7.44 6.96 6.42
C ILE A 64 -6.18 7.66 6.90
N SER A 65 -5.39 6.96 7.70
CA SER A 65 -4.07 7.44 8.15
C SER A 65 -3.15 7.74 6.95
N LYS A 66 -2.37 8.83 7.02
CA LYS A 66 -1.26 9.14 6.09
C LYS A 66 0.08 8.55 6.55
N ASP A 67 0.10 7.78 7.63
CA ASP A 67 1.32 7.39 8.32
C ASP A 67 2.24 6.47 7.49
N GLN A 68 3.55 6.58 7.73
CA GLN A 68 4.60 5.81 7.06
C GLN A 68 4.42 4.28 7.16
N GLN A 69 3.70 3.79 8.16
CA GLN A 69 3.50 2.36 8.38
C GLN A 69 2.69 1.72 7.25
N LEU A 70 1.94 2.50 6.46
CA LEU A 70 1.32 2.04 5.21
C LEU A 70 2.32 1.50 4.17
N TYR A 71 3.58 1.95 4.22
CA TYR A 71 4.63 1.59 3.26
C TYR A 71 5.52 0.45 3.75
N LYS A 72 5.17 -0.20 4.88
CA LYS A 72 5.84 -1.42 5.33
C LYS A 72 5.23 -2.66 4.69
N LYS A 73 5.98 -3.76 4.72
CA LYS A 73 5.53 -5.08 4.29
C LYS A 73 4.18 -5.44 4.93
N ALA A 74 3.24 -5.90 4.12
CA ALA A 74 1.93 -6.36 4.57
C ALA A 74 2.06 -7.60 5.48
N TYR A 75 2.99 -8.49 5.12
CA TYR A 75 3.29 -9.72 5.83
C TYR A 75 4.63 -9.58 6.54
N ASN A 76 4.57 -9.27 7.83
CA ASN A 76 5.78 -9.20 8.65
C ASN A 76 6.28 -10.61 9.02
N ASP A 77 7.42 -10.68 9.70
CA ASP A 77 8.07 -11.95 10.04
C ASP A 77 7.95 -12.25 11.56
N TYR A 78 6.95 -11.66 12.22
CA TYR A 78 6.77 -11.68 13.68
C TYR A 78 5.29 -11.70 14.09
N SER A 79 4.38 -11.93 13.15
CA SER A 79 2.95 -12.12 13.42
C SER A 79 2.61 -13.57 13.20
N ASP A 80 1.70 -14.06 14.04
CA ASP A 80 0.96 -15.28 13.82
C ASP A 80 -0.23 -14.94 12.90
N LEU A 81 -0.10 -15.29 11.63
CA LEU A 81 -1.02 -14.96 10.56
C LEU A 81 -2.17 -15.97 10.43
N ASP A 82 -2.01 -17.20 10.93
CA ASP A 82 -3.04 -18.25 10.85
C ASP A 82 -3.58 -18.73 12.21
N GLY A 83 -3.10 -18.15 13.31
CA GLY A 83 -3.62 -18.35 14.65
C GLY A 83 -3.19 -19.67 15.28
N ASP A 84 -2.11 -20.29 14.79
CA ASP A 84 -1.63 -21.58 15.30
C ASP A 84 -0.69 -21.46 16.52
N GLY A 85 -0.39 -20.23 16.94
CA GLY A 85 0.49 -19.91 18.07
C GLY A 85 1.97 -19.84 17.72
N ALA A 86 2.36 -20.11 16.47
CA ALA A 86 3.71 -19.92 15.95
C ALA A 86 3.81 -18.62 15.14
N LEU A 87 4.99 -18.01 15.12
CA LEU A 87 5.22 -16.82 14.29
C LEU A 87 5.58 -17.24 12.86
N GLU A 88 4.95 -16.60 11.86
CA GLU A 88 5.36 -16.74 10.46
C GLU A 88 6.67 -15.99 10.21
N THR A 89 7.79 -16.66 10.49
CA THR A 89 9.13 -16.11 10.23
C THR A 89 9.56 -16.21 8.76
N THR A 90 8.82 -16.97 7.94
CA THR A 90 9.06 -17.12 6.49
C THR A 90 7.73 -17.40 5.74
N TYR A 91 7.81 -17.68 4.45
CA TYR A 91 6.66 -18.06 3.64
C TYR A 91 6.06 -19.39 4.13
N LYS A 92 4.75 -19.39 4.41
CA LYS A 92 3.99 -20.56 4.79
C LYS A 92 2.94 -20.83 3.72
N HIS A 93 3.11 -21.92 2.99
CA HIS A 93 2.35 -22.18 1.77
C HIS A 93 0.83 -22.36 2.00
N SER A 94 0.42 -22.82 3.18
CA SER A 94 -0.99 -22.95 3.56
C SER A 94 -1.75 -21.62 3.59
N ILE A 95 -1.06 -20.50 3.81
CA ILE A 95 -1.66 -19.16 3.91
C ILE A 95 -1.99 -18.61 2.52
N ASP A 96 -3.16 -17.97 2.40
CA ASP A 96 -3.50 -17.12 1.26
C ASP A 96 -3.08 -15.67 1.51
N TYR A 97 -2.00 -15.26 0.86
CA TYR A 97 -1.50 -13.91 0.96
C TYR A 97 -2.31 -12.99 0.03
N TYR A 98 -3.08 -12.07 0.61
CA TYR A 98 -3.82 -11.01 -0.07
C TYR A 98 -2.92 -9.95 -0.74
N GLY A 99 -2.98 -9.87 -2.07
CA GLY A 99 -2.25 -8.84 -2.82
C GLY A 99 -2.73 -8.72 -4.26
N TYR A 100 -2.02 -7.98 -5.10
CA TYR A 100 -2.45 -7.76 -6.49
C TYR A 100 -2.42 -9.01 -7.36
N PHE A 101 -1.62 -10.02 -7.00
CA PHE A 101 -1.63 -11.31 -7.69
C PHE A 101 -2.77 -12.19 -7.16
N ASP A 102 -3.36 -13.01 -8.01
CA ASP A 102 -4.28 -14.06 -7.57
C ASP A 102 -3.46 -15.21 -6.99
N PRO A 103 -3.67 -15.61 -5.72
CA PRO A 103 -2.98 -16.75 -5.10
C PRO A 103 -3.10 -18.07 -5.90
N ALA A 104 -4.20 -18.25 -6.62
CA ALA A 104 -4.50 -19.44 -7.41
C ALA A 104 -3.99 -19.34 -8.86
N LYS A 105 -3.03 -18.45 -9.17
CA LYS A 105 -2.48 -18.28 -10.52
C LYS A 105 -0.97 -18.33 -10.57
N CYS A 106 -0.50 -18.73 -11.75
CA CYS A 106 0.88 -18.72 -12.15
C CYS A 106 1.11 -17.63 -13.21
N TYR A 107 2.25 -16.95 -13.08
CA TYR A 107 2.58 -15.78 -13.88
C TYR A 107 3.94 -15.95 -14.57
N THR A 108 4.06 -15.50 -15.81
CA THR A 108 5.37 -15.24 -16.42
C THR A 108 5.65 -13.75 -16.39
N TYR A 109 6.93 -13.37 -16.43
CA TYR A 109 7.31 -11.96 -16.51
C TYR A 109 7.57 -11.56 -17.96
N SER A 110 6.82 -10.59 -18.45
CA SER A 110 7.03 -9.97 -19.75
C SER A 110 8.07 -8.86 -19.62
N THR A 111 9.28 -9.10 -20.12
CA THR A 111 10.35 -8.09 -20.15
C THR A 111 10.01 -6.92 -21.06
N GLY A 112 9.34 -7.16 -22.20
CA GLY A 112 8.93 -6.09 -23.11
C GLY A 112 7.85 -5.17 -22.53
N ALA A 113 6.91 -5.73 -21.75
CA ALA A 113 5.84 -4.96 -21.13
C ALA A 113 6.10 -4.51 -19.69
N HIS A 114 7.21 -4.97 -19.09
CA HIS A 114 7.60 -4.73 -17.70
C HIS A 114 6.49 -5.07 -16.68
N ARG A 115 5.90 -6.26 -16.81
CA ARG A 115 4.82 -6.73 -15.93
C ARG A 115 4.74 -8.26 -15.89
N TYR A 116 4.06 -8.76 -14.88
CA TYR A 116 3.63 -10.14 -14.76
C TYR A 116 2.31 -10.37 -15.50
N GLU A 117 2.22 -11.47 -16.24
CA GLU A 117 1.06 -11.87 -17.02
C GLU A 117 0.58 -13.25 -16.57
N PRO A 118 -0.71 -13.44 -16.26
CA PRO A 118 -1.23 -14.73 -15.85
C PRO A 118 -1.17 -15.72 -17.02
N VAL A 119 -0.63 -16.92 -16.78
CA VAL A 119 -0.46 -17.95 -17.81
C VAL A 119 -1.13 -19.29 -17.47
N ALA A 120 -1.37 -19.55 -16.19
CA ALA A 120 -2.06 -20.75 -15.75
C ALA A 120 -2.80 -20.50 -14.43
N VAL A 121 -3.83 -21.31 -14.19
CA VAL A 121 -4.49 -21.44 -12.88
C VAL A 121 -3.83 -22.60 -12.14
N SER A 122 -3.71 -22.48 -10.83
CA SER A 122 -3.18 -23.48 -9.92
C SER A 122 -4.19 -23.77 -8.82
N ALA A 123 -4.45 -25.05 -8.58
CA ALA A 123 -5.37 -25.49 -7.52
C ALA A 123 -4.69 -25.51 -6.13
N ASP A 124 -3.36 -25.60 -6.09
CA ASP A 124 -2.56 -25.73 -4.88
C ASP A 124 -1.57 -24.58 -4.71
N LYS A 125 -1.71 -23.48 -5.46
CA LYS A 125 -0.83 -22.30 -5.44
C LYS A 125 0.62 -22.57 -5.90
N TYR A 126 0.94 -23.80 -6.30
CA TYR A 126 2.21 -24.14 -6.95
C TYR A 126 2.11 -24.05 -8.47
N CYS A 127 3.22 -23.66 -9.09
CA CYS A 127 3.38 -23.65 -10.52
C CYS A 127 4.16 -24.87 -11.00
N THR A 128 4.15 -25.09 -12.32
CA THR A 128 4.91 -26.18 -12.92
C THR A 128 6.40 -25.87 -12.80
N ALA A 129 7.15 -26.74 -12.11
CA ALA A 129 8.59 -26.59 -11.96
C ALA A 129 9.29 -26.48 -13.32
N GLY A 130 10.23 -25.54 -13.44
CA GLY A 130 10.99 -25.31 -14.67
C GLY A 130 10.21 -24.64 -15.80
N ALA A 131 8.93 -24.32 -15.64
CA ALA A 131 8.12 -23.63 -16.66
C ALA A 131 8.38 -22.11 -16.74
N GLY A 132 9.33 -21.58 -15.97
CA GLY A 132 9.63 -20.15 -15.93
C GLY A 132 8.53 -19.30 -15.27
N GLN A 133 7.77 -19.90 -14.35
CA GLN A 133 6.57 -19.31 -13.75
C GLN A 133 6.80 -18.85 -12.31
N TRP A 134 6.02 -17.87 -11.89
CA TRP A 134 5.92 -17.36 -10.54
C TRP A 134 4.56 -17.70 -9.94
N SER A 135 4.54 -18.20 -8.70
CA SER A 135 3.31 -18.33 -7.92
C SER A 135 2.80 -16.96 -7.51
N GLY A 136 1.54 -16.67 -7.80
CA GLY A 136 0.88 -15.43 -7.37
C GLY A 136 0.83 -15.31 -5.85
N ASN A 137 0.63 -16.42 -5.14
CA ASN A 137 0.62 -16.43 -3.67
C ASN A 137 1.99 -16.04 -3.11
N PHE A 138 3.06 -16.59 -3.69
CA PHE A 138 4.44 -16.26 -3.28
C PHE A 138 4.79 -14.79 -3.58
N LEU A 139 4.39 -14.27 -4.74
CA LEU A 139 4.60 -12.86 -5.09
C LEU A 139 3.88 -11.91 -4.13
N ASN A 140 2.67 -12.25 -3.69
CA ASN A 140 1.95 -11.46 -2.69
C ASN A 140 2.70 -11.39 -1.35
N TRP A 141 3.16 -12.54 -0.82
CA TRP A 141 3.99 -12.57 0.39
C TRP A 141 5.28 -11.77 0.24
N ALA A 142 5.96 -11.92 -0.90
CA ALA A 142 7.26 -11.34 -1.12
C ALA A 142 7.21 -9.81 -1.29
N THR A 143 6.16 -9.28 -1.92
CA THR A 143 6.20 -7.91 -2.48
C THR A 143 5.13 -6.94 -1.97
N MET A 144 4.05 -7.38 -1.32
CA MET A 144 2.97 -6.43 -0.98
C MET A 144 3.28 -5.53 0.23
N ALA A 145 3.02 -4.24 0.10
CA ALA A 145 2.93 -3.32 1.23
C ALA A 145 1.50 -3.24 1.77
N ARG A 146 1.31 -2.71 3.00
CA ARG A 146 -0.02 -2.47 3.57
C ARG A 146 -0.89 -1.56 2.68
N MET A 147 -0.28 -0.54 2.08
CA MET A 147 -0.95 0.36 1.14
C MET A 147 -1.55 -0.40 -0.05
N ASP A 148 -0.84 -1.40 -0.60
CA ASP A 148 -1.35 -2.17 -1.73
C ASP A 148 -2.61 -2.96 -1.35
N ALA A 149 -2.64 -3.53 -0.14
CA ALA A 149 -3.82 -4.22 0.39
C ALA A 149 -5.00 -3.26 0.57
N VAL A 150 -4.77 -2.06 1.14
CA VAL A 150 -5.82 -1.04 1.32
C VAL A 150 -6.39 -0.60 -0.04
N ARG A 151 -5.53 -0.30 -1.01
CA ARG A 151 -5.97 0.11 -2.35
C ARG A 151 -6.74 -1.00 -3.08
N LYS A 152 -6.27 -2.26 -2.99
CA LYS A 152 -6.99 -3.42 -3.54
C LYS A 152 -8.36 -3.56 -2.90
N LEU A 153 -8.43 -3.49 -1.57
CA LEU A 153 -9.67 -3.62 -0.82
C LEU A 153 -10.68 -2.53 -1.20
N LEU A 154 -10.24 -1.27 -1.22
CA LEU A 154 -11.13 -0.14 -1.45
C LEU A 154 -11.56 -0.01 -2.91
N TYR A 155 -10.62 -0.03 -3.85
CA TYR A 155 -10.92 0.30 -5.25
C TYR A 155 -10.30 -0.62 -6.31
N GLY A 156 -9.82 -1.81 -5.92
CA GLY A 156 -9.25 -2.78 -6.85
C GLY A 156 -7.76 -2.58 -7.15
N GLY A 157 -7.10 -1.60 -6.50
CA GLY A 157 -5.65 -1.38 -6.58
C GLY A 157 -5.24 -0.16 -7.41
N LEU A 158 -3.97 0.22 -7.31
CA LEU A 158 -3.40 1.31 -8.11
C LEU A 158 -3.22 0.85 -9.55
N ARG A 159 -3.90 1.51 -10.50
CA ARG A 159 -3.84 1.19 -11.93
C ARG A 159 -2.80 2.08 -12.62
N SER A 160 -1.63 1.54 -12.96
CA SER A 160 -0.63 2.27 -13.78
C SER A 160 -1.03 2.36 -15.24
N THR A 161 -1.90 1.45 -15.67
CA THR A 161 -2.55 1.47 -16.98
C THR A 161 -4.01 1.15 -16.76
N ASP A 162 -4.89 2.00 -17.27
CA ASP A 162 -6.33 1.80 -17.21
C ASP A 162 -6.96 2.31 -18.51
N THR A 163 -7.05 1.42 -19.50
CA THR A 163 -7.66 1.68 -20.81
C THR A 163 -8.85 0.74 -20.99
N GLY A 164 -9.70 0.96 -22.00
CA GLY A 164 -10.76 0.00 -22.32
C GLY A 164 -10.24 -1.44 -22.39
N SER A 165 -9.14 -1.70 -23.10
CA SER A 165 -8.64 -3.06 -23.35
C SER A 165 -7.71 -3.65 -22.29
N ALA A 166 -7.14 -2.85 -21.39
CA ALA A 166 -6.13 -3.35 -20.45
C ALA A 166 -6.16 -2.62 -19.11
N THR A 167 -5.98 -3.39 -18.03
CA THR A 167 -5.68 -2.86 -16.70
C THR A 167 -4.40 -3.49 -16.16
N VAL A 168 -3.45 -2.65 -15.75
CA VAL A 168 -2.20 -3.08 -15.11
C VAL A 168 -2.16 -2.45 -13.73
N LEU A 169 -2.07 -3.30 -12.71
CA LEU A 169 -1.88 -2.87 -11.33
C LEU A 169 -0.40 -2.68 -11.04
N GLU A 170 -0.04 -1.65 -10.29
CA GLU A 170 1.34 -1.34 -9.90
C GLU A 170 1.46 -1.21 -8.39
N ARG A 171 2.48 -1.88 -7.83
CA ARG A 171 2.82 -1.82 -6.40
C ARG A 171 3.10 -0.39 -5.93
N VAL A 172 2.90 -0.11 -4.65
CA VAL A 172 3.29 1.18 -4.07
C VAL A 172 4.80 1.45 -4.24
N TYR A 173 5.12 2.71 -4.47
CA TYR A 173 6.49 3.22 -4.45
C TYR A 173 7.12 3.07 -3.05
N LEU A 174 8.39 2.66 -3.00
CA LEU A 174 9.17 2.59 -1.76
C LEU A 174 10.56 3.21 -1.98
N PRO A 175 10.99 4.22 -1.22
CA PRO A 175 12.38 4.66 -1.27
C PRO A 175 13.32 3.59 -0.69
N PRO A 176 14.61 3.57 -1.08
CA PRO A 176 15.62 2.63 -0.57
C PRO A 176 16.08 2.98 0.86
N ASP A 177 15.13 3.21 1.77
CA ASP A 177 15.34 3.51 3.18
C ASP A 177 14.67 2.43 4.06
N ALA A 178 14.42 2.71 5.34
CA ALA A 178 13.76 1.78 6.27
C ALA A 178 12.37 1.24 5.84
N HIS A 179 11.76 1.76 4.76
CA HIS A 179 10.52 1.22 4.19
C HIS A 179 10.76 0.16 3.12
N SER A 180 12.00 0.03 2.62
CA SER A 180 12.40 -1.12 1.81
C SER A 180 12.60 -2.35 2.70
N TRP A 181 12.32 -3.54 2.16
CA TRP A 181 12.51 -4.78 2.93
C TRP A 181 13.04 -5.89 2.05
N ALA A 182 13.78 -6.81 2.70
CA ALA A 182 14.19 -8.07 2.14
C ALA A 182 13.36 -9.23 2.74
N LYS A 183 13.17 -10.29 1.96
CA LYS A 183 12.63 -11.58 2.39
C LYS A 183 13.49 -12.70 1.81
N HIS A 184 13.88 -13.65 2.65
CA HIS A 184 14.63 -14.84 2.25
C HIS A 184 13.72 -16.07 2.30
N TYR A 185 13.89 -16.96 1.32
CA TYR A 185 13.22 -18.25 1.29
C TYR A 185 14.16 -19.33 0.77
N ALA A 186 14.21 -20.46 1.48
CA ALA A 186 15.09 -21.59 1.19
C ALA A 186 14.34 -22.93 1.16
N GLY A 187 13.02 -22.92 0.99
CA GLY A 187 12.24 -24.15 0.84
C GLY A 187 12.65 -24.96 -0.39
N VAL A 188 12.55 -26.28 -0.29
CA VAL A 188 12.91 -27.23 -1.38
C VAL A 188 11.99 -27.14 -2.61
N ASP A 189 10.87 -26.44 -2.47
CA ASP A 189 9.81 -26.23 -3.45
C ASP A 189 9.94 -24.89 -4.20
N ILE A 190 11.07 -24.19 -4.04
CA ILE A 190 11.30 -22.86 -4.64
C ILE A 190 11.15 -22.84 -6.17
N ASP A 191 11.45 -23.95 -6.84
CA ASP A 191 11.33 -24.13 -8.29
C ASP A 191 9.87 -24.25 -8.77
N ARG A 192 8.93 -24.51 -7.86
CA ARG A 192 7.47 -24.46 -8.08
C ARG A 192 6.86 -23.11 -7.68
N LEU A 193 7.58 -22.28 -6.95
CA LEU A 193 7.13 -20.94 -6.51
C LEU A 193 7.70 -19.82 -7.39
N THR A 194 8.87 -20.06 -7.99
CA THR A 194 9.61 -19.10 -8.80
C THR A 194 10.22 -19.77 -10.03
N PRO A 195 10.66 -19.01 -11.04
CA PRO A 195 11.37 -19.54 -12.21
C PRO A 195 12.75 -20.15 -11.92
N PHE A 196 13.20 -20.13 -10.66
CA PHE A 196 14.59 -20.34 -10.32
C PHE A 196 14.80 -21.65 -9.58
N SER A 197 15.81 -22.39 -10.01
CA SER A 197 16.40 -23.49 -9.25
C SER A 197 17.66 -22.98 -8.57
N VAL A 198 17.71 -23.10 -7.24
CA VAL A 198 18.82 -22.64 -6.41
C VAL A 198 19.17 -23.73 -5.39
N ASN A 199 20.29 -23.56 -4.69
CA ASN A 199 20.69 -24.53 -3.67
C ASN A 199 19.67 -24.53 -2.51
N SER A 200 19.13 -25.69 -2.17
CA SER A 200 18.28 -25.89 -0.99
C SER A 200 19.07 -26.21 0.28
N ALA A 201 20.38 -26.43 0.15
CA ALA A 201 21.31 -26.63 1.25
C ALA A 201 22.65 -25.94 0.93
N ALA A 202 23.43 -25.65 1.97
CA ALA A 202 24.73 -24.99 1.83
C ALA A 202 25.66 -25.80 0.91
N PRO A 203 26.17 -25.24 -0.19
CA PRO A 203 27.17 -25.91 -1.01
C PRO A 203 28.40 -26.22 -0.17
N THR A 204 28.82 -27.49 -0.16
CA THR A 204 29.97 -27.96 0.61
C THR A 204 31.03 -28.60 -0.28
N GLY A 205 32.30 -28.46 0.10
CA GLY A 205 33.33 -29.34 -0.41
C GLY A 205 34.74 -28.96 0.04
N THR A 206 35.74 -29.56 -0.59
CA THR A 206 37.12 -29.52 -0.09
C THR A 206 37.81 -28.20 -0.39
N ALA A 207 38.68 -27.75 0.51
CA ALA A 207 39.59 -26.62 0.28
C ALA A 207 40.97 -26.88 0.92
N ASN A 208 41.95 -26.08 0.50
CA ASN A 208 43.27 -26.04 1.11
C ASN A 208 43.44 -24.73 1.90
N GLY A 209 44.17 -24.79 3.02
CA GLY A 209 44.64 -23.60 3.70
C GLY A 209 45.65 -22.84 2.83
N SER A 210 45.70 -21.50 2.95
CA SER A 210 46.46 -20.66 2.03
C SER A 210 47.27 -19.55 2.71
N ASN A 211 48.34 -19.11 2.05
CA ASN A 211 49.08 -17.90 2.41
C ASN A 211 48.35 -16.61 1.97
N SER A 212 48.89 -15.47 2.39
CA SER A 212 48.50 -14.15 1.87
C SER A 212 48.93 -14.06 0.40
N GLY A 213 47.97 -14.08 -0.52
CA GLY A 213 48.20 -14.09 -1.97
C GLY A 213 47.66 -15.30 -2.73
N TYR A 214 47.06 -16.28 -2.04
CA TYR A 214 46.41 -17.45 -2.66
C TYR A 214 47.33 -18.32 -3.54
N SER A 215 48.65 -18.24 -3.34
CA SER A 215 49.66 -18.84 -4.23
C SER A 215 50.11 -20.24 -3.83
N GLY A 216 49.97 -20.61 -2.56
CA GLY A 216 50.48 -21.88 -2.03
C GLY A 216 49.66 -22.43 -0.87
N ASN A 217 49.73 -23.75 -0.66
CA ASN A 217 49.13 -24.37 0.52
C ASN A 217 49.90 -23.93 1.76
N SER A 218 49.19 -23.43 2.77
CA SER A 218 49.77 -23.03 4.04
C SER A 218 48.86 -23.48 5.18
N SER A 219 49.46 -23.88 6.30
CA SER A 219 48.70 -24.34 7.45
C SER A 219 47.81 -23.22 7.98
N GLN A 220 46.51 -23.49 8.11
CA GLN A 220 45.58 -22.64 8.85
C GLN A 220 45.29 -23.31 10.18
N SER A 221 45.27 -22.55 11.26
CA SER A 221 44.77 -22.99 12.56
C SER A 221 43.31 -22.60 12.74
N ILE A 222 42.53 -23.49 13.38
CA ILE A 222 41.23 -23.13 13.94
C ILE A 222 41.45 -22.03 14.99
N GLY A 223 40.84 -20.87 14.79
CA GLY A 223 41.02 -19.71 15.65
C GLY A 223 40.48 -18.44 15.02
N THR A 224 40.62 -17.32 15.72
CA THR A 224 40.10 -16.02 15.29
C THR A 224 40.94 -15.33 14.23
N GLY A 225 40.39 -14.26 13.67
CA GLY A 225 41.02 -13.38 12.68
C GLY A 225 40.92 -13.93 11.25
N THR A 226 41.72 -13.36 10.35
CA THR A 226 41.70 -13.71 8.94
C THR A 226 42.29 -15.11 8.68
N LYS A 227 41.48 -15.99 8.10
CA LYS A 227 41.88 -17.33 7.65
C LYS A 227 41.68 -17.45 6.15
N ARG A 228 42.65 -18.02 5.44
CA ARG A 228 42.65 -18.04 3.98
C ARG A 228 42.54 -19.45 3.44
N PHE A 229 41.68 -19.59 2.44
CA PHE A 229 41.39 -20.83 1.75
C PHE A 229 41.55 -20.64 0.25
N ARG A 230 41.99 -21.70 -0.43
CA ARG A 230 42.15 -21.72 -1.89
C ARG A 230 41.78 -23.06 -2.47
N ASN A 231 41.56 -23.06 -3.78
CA ASN A 231 41.16 -24.25 -4.54
C ASN A 231 39.93 -24.93 -3.90
N SER A 232 39.02 -24.12 -3.34
CA SER A 232 37.76 -24.61 -2.82
C SER A 232 36.92 -25.13 -3.98
N THR A 233 36.19 -26.23 -3.80
CA THR A 233 35.15 -26.63 -4.75
C THR A 233 33.90 -25.75 -4.65
N VAL A 234 33.81 -24.94 -3.58
CA VAL A 234 32.74 -24.00 -3.31
C VAL A 234 33.22 -22.58 -3.63
N THR A 235 32.44 -21.86 -4.44
CA THR A 235 32.63 -20.42 -4.68
C THR A 235 32.02 -19.62 -3.53
N ALA A 236 32.77 -18.63 -3.04
CA ALA A 236 32.30 -17.71 -2.01
C ALA A 236 32.47 -16.25 -2.46
N CYS A 237 31.49 -15.42 -2.14
CA CYS A 237 31.45 -14.00 -2.45
C CYS A 237 31.78 -13.17 -1.21
N ILE A 238 32.29 -11.96 -1.41
CA ILE A 238 32.51 -11.00 -0.31
C ILE A 238 31.21 -10.85 0.50
N GLY A 239 31.28 -11.10 1.81
CA GLY A 239 30.18 -11.02 2.76
C GLY A 239 29.48 -12.34 3.07
N ASP A 240 29.68 -13.38 2.27
CA ASP A 240 29.09 -14.70 2.53
C ASP A 240 29.57 -15.24 3.89
N GLN A 241 28.68 -15.88 4.64
CA GLN A 241 28.98 -16.60 5.86
C GLN A 241 29.46 -18.01 5.48
N VAL A 242 30.66 -18.38 5.94
CA VAL A 242 31.31 -19.63 5.55
C VAL A 242 31.77 -20.39 6.79
N ARG A 243 31.48 -21.69 6.81
CA ARG A 243 32.02 -22.63 7.80
C ARG A 243 33.17 -23.41 7.18
N ALA A 244 34.34 -23.38 7.80
CA ALA A 244 35.49 -24.22 7.47
C ALA A 244 35.74 -25.21 8.60
N GLN A 245 35.85 -26.50 8.30
CA GLN A 245 35.97 -27.55 9.30
C GLN A 245 37.01 -28.61 8.94
N LEU A 246 37.67 -29.15 9.96
CA LEU A 246 38.47 -30.37 9.90
C LEU A 246 37.65 -31.61 10.33
N SER A 247 36.63 -31.39 11.18
CA SER A 247 35.64 -32.39 11.59
C SER A 247 34.40 -31.69 12.13
N ALA A 248 33.34 -32.42 12.47
CA ALA A 248 32.09 -31.84 12.99
C ALA A 248 32.31 -31.00 14.28
N SER A 249 33.25 -31.39 15.13
CA SER A 249 33.57 -30.71 16.41
C SER A 249 34.74 -29.71 16.31
N ASN A 250 35.48 -29.70 15.20
CA ASN A 250 36.63 -28.83 14.99
C ASN A 250 36.40 -27.97 13.75
N PHE A 251 35.87 -26.78 13.95
CA PHE A 251 35.47 -25.87 12.88
C PHE A 251 35.60 -24.40 13.27
N MET A 252 35.51 -23.54 12.26
CA MET A 252 35.35 -22.11 12.43
C MET A 252 34.36 -21.52 11.43
N ILE A 253 33.64 -20.49 11.86
CA ILE A 253 32.66 -19.74 11.05
C ILE A 253 33.11 -18.28 10.97
N GLY A 254 33.15 -17.75 9.76
CA GLY A 254 33.48 -16.35 9.50
C GLY A 254 32.81 -15.84 8.24
N TYR A 255 32.73 -14.53 8.10
CA TYR A 255 32.27 -13.92 6.84
C TYR A 255 33.45 -13.78 5.88
N VAL A 256 33.19 -13.86 4.58
CA VAL A 256 34.21 -13.66 3.54
C VAL A 256 34.62 -12.20 3.50
N SER A 257 35.85 -11.90 3.92
CA SER A 257 36.41 -10.56 3.99
C SER A 257 37.24 -10.18 2.76
N ALA A 258 37.70 -11.16 1.97
CA ALA A 258 38.39 -10.93 0.72
C ALA A 258 38.29 -12.15 -0.21
N VAL A 259 38.44 -11.91 -1.51
CA VAL A 259 38.53 -12.94 -2.55
C VAL A 259 39.80 -12.73 -3.38
N SER A 260 40.27 -13.76 -4.08
CA SER A 260 41.48 -13.67 -4.92
C SER A 260 41.31 -12.76 -6.13
N SER A 261 40.09 -12.65 -6.66
CA SER A 261 39.76 -11.88 -7.86
C SER A 261 38.25 -11.64 -7.93
N GLY A 262 37.85 -10.53 -8.54
CA GLY A 262 36.43 -10.19 -8.73
C GLY A 262 35.69 -9.98 -7.41
N THR A 263 34.42 -10.40 -7.37
CA THR A 263 33.57 -10.35 -6.16
C THR A 263 33.41 -11.71 -5.51
N CYS A 264 33.46 -12.77 -6.32
CA CYS A 264 33.28 -14.15 -5.91
C CYS A 264 34.44 -14.99 -6.45
N SER A 265 34.98 -15.89 -5.63
CA SER A 265 36.09 -16.77 -6.02
C SER A 265 36.05 -18.09 -5.26
N ASN A 266 36.74 -19.10 -5.79
CA ASN A 266 37.05 -20.34 -5.10
C ASN A 266 38.26 -20.22 -4.14
N SER A 267 38.86 -19.03 -4.08
CA SER A 267 39.97 -18.71 -3.20
C SER A 267 39.66 -17.39 -2.47
N PHE A 268 39.53 -17.47 -1.16
CA PHE A 268 38.94 -16.42 -0.34
C PHE A 268 39.49 -16.44 1.10
N ALA A 269 39.31 -15.32 1.78
CA ALA A 269 39.61 -15.15 3.19
C ALA A 269 38.30 -15.02 3.97
N ILE A 270 38.23 -15.68 5.12
CA ILE A 270 37.17 -15.46 6.11
C ILE A 270 37.74 -14.71 7.30
N ASP A 271 36.96 -13.79 7.87
CA ASP A 271 37.26 -13.17 9.16
C ASP A 271 36.45 -13.85 10.27
N VAL A 272 37.15 -14.49 11.20
CA VAL A 272 36.57 -15.34 12.24
C VAL A 272 36.51 -14.60 13.57
N HIS A 273 35.29 -14.46 14.11
CA HIS A 273 35.05 -13.96 15.46
C HIS A 273 35.26 -15.06 16.51
N THR A 274 35.55 -14.71 17.77
CA THR A 274 35.77 -15.67 18.87
C THR A 274 34.62 -16.66 19.02
N SER A 275 33.37 -16.19 18.94
CA SER A 275 32.17 -17.05 19.00
C SER A 275 32.00 -17.99 17.80
N GLY A 276 32.75 -17.78 16.71
CA GLY A 276 32.73 -18.63 15.54
C GLY A 276 33.69 -19.81 15.62
N VAL A 277 34.50 -19.93 16.68
CA VAL A 277 35.54 -20.97 16.81
C VAL A 277 35.02 -22.13 17.66
N ALA A 278 35.18 -23.36 17.18
CA ALA A 278 34.88 -24.57 17.93
C ALA A 278 36.01 -25.59 17.79
N GLY A 279 36.50 -26.11 18.91
CA GLY A 279 37.59 -27.08 18.95
C GLY A 279 38.96 -26.47 18.62
N SER A 280 39.88 -27.31 18.18
CA SER A 280 41.26 -26.93 17.87
C SER A 280 41.82 -27.77 16.71
N GLY A 281 42.96 -27.35 16.17
CA GLY A 281 43.65 -28.07 15.10
C GLY A 281 44.22 -27.13 14.05
N SER A 282 45.11 -27.67 13.22
CA SER A 282 45.68 -26.94 12.09
C SER A 282 45.98 -27.87 10.94
N ALA A 283 45.72 -27.43 9.72
CA ALA A 283 46.07 -28.19 8.53
C ALA A 283 46.29 -27.28 7.32
N SER A 284 47.15 -27.69 6.40
CA SER A 284 47.33 -27.06 5.09
C SER A 284 46.38 -27.62 4.03
N THR A 285 45.86 -28.83 4.24
CA THR A 285 44.91 -29.55 3.38
C THR A 285 43.88 -30.28 4.24
N GLY A 286 42.81 -30.81 3.63
CA GLY A 286 41.79 -31.58 4.35
C GLY A 286 40.69 -30.74 5.00
N TRP A 287 40.59 -29.46 4.64
CA TRP A 287 39.46 -28.63 5.05
C TRP A 287 38.22 -28.96 4.23
N THR A 288 37.08 -29.04 4.90
CA THR A 288 35.76 -28.97 4.26
C THR A 288 35.17 -27.60 4.52
N VAL A 289 34.70 -26.94 3.47
CA VAL A 289 34.09 -25.62 3.52
C VAL A 289 32.63 -25.74 3.12
N ALA A 290 31.74 -25.07 3.86
CA ALA A 290 30.34 -24.87 3.50
C ALA A 290 30.06 -23.37 3.34
N ASN A 291 29.50 -22.96 2.19
CA ASN A 291 28.99 -21.60 2.02
C ASN A 291 27.54 -21.56 2.52
N LEU A 292 27.36 -21.02 3.72
CA LEU A 292 26.09 -21.02 4.43
C LEU A 292 25.14 -19.97 3.87
N THR A 293 25.68 -18.92 3.25
CA THR A 293 24.90 -17.88 2.57
C THR A 293 24.33 -18.35 1.24
N ASP A 294 24.98 -19.24 0.48
CA ASP A 294 24.53 -19.60 -0.87
C ASP A 294 23.39 -20.63 -0.88
N VAL A 295 22.30 -20.34 -0.15
CA VAL A 295 21.10 -21.17 0.01
C VAL A 295 19.85 -20.33 -0.25
N GLY A 296 18.93 -20.84 -1.06
CA GLY A 296 17.65 -20.21 -1.35
C GLY A 296 17.74 -18.96 -2.21
N ILE A 297 16.72 -18.11 -2.12
CA ILE A 297 16.65 -16.80 -2.77
C ILE A 297 16.34 -15.71 -1.76
N SER A 298 16.77 -14.49 -2.08
CA SER A 298 16.39 -13.29 -1.36
C SER A 298 15.77 -12.27 -2.31
N ILE A 299 14.65 -11.69 -1.88
CA ILE A 299 13.88 -10.69 -2.61
C ILE A 299 13.91 -9.38 -1.84
N CYS A 300 14.30 -8.28 -2.48
CA CYS A 300 14.35 -6.95 -1.86
C CYS A 300 13.48 -5.94 -2.62
N ASN A 301 12.56 -5.27 -1.93
CA ASN A 301 11.57 -4.37 -2.53
C ASN A 301 11.96 -2.91 -2.32
N MET A 302 12.05 -2.15 -3.41
CA MET A 302 12.45 -0.74 -3.40
C MET A 302 12.11 -0.04 -4.74
N THR A 303 12.29 1.26 -4.84
CA THR A 303 12.19 2.04 -6.09
C THR A 303 13.44 2.88 -6.28
N VAL A 304 14.11 2.74 -7.43
CA VAL A 304 15.37 3.46 -7.72
C VAL A 304 15.08 4.89 -8.11
N GLY A 305 16.04 5.81 -7.93
CA GLY A 305 15.88 7.21 -8.25
C GLY A 305 17.19 7.97 -8.15
N THR A 306 17.16 9.24 -8.56
CA THR A 306 18.33 10.13 -8.60
C THR A 306 18.08 11.49 -7.93
N SER A 307 16.84 11.81 -7.55
CA SER A 307 16.45 13.10 -6.98
C SER A 307 15.72 12.93 -5.64
N LYS A 308 14.55 13.55 -5.44
CA LYS A 308 13.73 13.38 -4.22
C LYS A 308 12.56 12.45 -4.47
N SER A 309 12.14 11.70 -3.46
CA SER A 309 11.13 10.65 -3.60
C SER A 309 9.79 11.14 -4.14
N HIS A 310 9.33 12.32 -3.75
CA HIS A 310 8.02 12.84 -4.15
C HIS A 310 7.91 13.12 -5.66
N GLY A 311 9.02 13.43 -6.33
CA GLY A 311 9.08 13.65 -7.77
C GLY A 311 9.50 12.42 -8.57
N ASN A 312 9.79 11.29 -7.92
CA ASN A 312 10.29 10.11 -8.60
C ASN A 312 9.14 9.32 -9.26
N THR A 313 9.24 9.13 -10.58
CA THR A 313 8.28 8.41 -11.42
C THR A 313 8.76 7.02 -11.85
N ASN A 314 9.95 6.58 -11.39
CA ASN A 314 10.43 5.24 -11.67
C ASN A 314 9.49 4.18 -11.10
N PRO A 315 9.33 3.04 -11.79
CA PRO A 315 8.46 1.97 -11.33
C PRO A 315 9.01 1.28 -10.06
N PRO A 316 8.12 0.74 -9.20
CA PRO A 316 8.51 -0.08 -8.05
C PRO A 316 9.18 -1.38 -8.50
N LEU A 317 10.30 -1.72 -7.86
CA LEU A 317 11.09 -2.90 -8.18
C LEU A 317 11.00 -3.95 -7.08
N MET A 318 11.10 -5.21 -7.48
CA MET A 318 11.61 -6.29 -6.64
C MET A 318 12.95 -6.73 -7.22
N ARG A 319 13.96 -6.87 -6.37
CA ARG A 319 15.27 -7.40 -6.73
C ARG A 319 15.41 -8.81 -6.22
N VAL A 320 16.00 -9.71 -7.00
CA VAL A 320 16.08 -11.15 -6.69
C VAL A 320 17.52 -11.62 -6.80
N ALA A 321 18.05 -12.16 -5.70
CA ALA A 321 19.39 -12.70 -5.61
C ALA A 321 19.36 -14.17 -5.14
N ARG A 322 20.25 -15.01 -5.68
CA ARG A 322 20.55 -16.35 -5.14
C ARG A 322 21.28 -16.19 -3.81
N GLY A 323 20.86 -16.93 -2.79
CA GLY A 323 21.45 -16.93 -1.46
C GLY A 323 20.67 -16.12 -0.42
N ASP A 324 21.14 -16.20 0.82
CA ASP A 324 20.62 -15.50 1.99
C ASP A 324 21.19 -14.09 2.09
N TYR A 325 20.34 -13.15 1.73
CA TYR A 325 20.49 -11.72 1.90
C TYR A 325 19.24 -11.21 2.65
N GLY A 326 18.77 -11.95 3.65
CA GLY A 326 17.63 -11.56 4.50
C GLY A 326 17.83 -10.20 5.18
N LEU A 327 19.08 -9.77 5.36
CA LEU A 327 19.47 -8.45 5.90
C LEU A 327 19.82 -7.41 4.83
N TRP A 328 19.44 -7.62 3.57
CA TRP A 328 19.74 -6.67 2.47
C TRP A 328 19.03 -5.31 2.62
N GLY A 329 17.92 -5.30 3.36
CA GLY A 329 17.21 -4.09 3.76
C GLY A 329 17.57 -3.57 5.16
N ALA A 330 18.69 -4.00 5.74
CA ALA A 330 19.11 -3.65 7.10
C ALA A 330 20.43 -2.85 7.18
N ASN A 331 20.69 -2.01 6.17
CA ASN A 331 21.76 -1.01 6.22
C ASN A 331 21.28 0.28 6.93
N GLU A 332 22.14 1.28 7.14
CA GLU A 332 21.73 2.51 7.84
C GLU A 332 20.82 3.42 6.99
N ARG A 333 21.19 3.70 5.74
CA ARG A 333 20.49 4.68 4.87
C ARG A 333 20.12 4.18 3.47
N TRP A 334 20.75 3.09 3.03
CA TRP A 334 20.71 2.65 1.62
C TRP A 334 20.40 1.16 1.55
N GLN A 335 19.12 0.86 1.36
CA GLN A 335 18.61 -0.49 1.34
C GLN A 335 18.58 -1.08 -0.05
N CYS A 336 18.67 -2.42 -0.12
CA CYS A 336 18.46 -3.19 -1.36
C CYS A 336 19.42 -2.86 -2.51
N HIS A 337 20.52 -2.15 -2.26
CA HIS A 337 21.47 -1.81 -3.32
C HIS A 337 22.28 -3.02 -3.77
N TRP A 338 22.55 -3.12 -5.06
CA TRP A 338 23.53 -4.07 -5.55
C TRP A 338 24.93 -3.57 -5.20
N ARG A 339 25.86 -4.51 -5.06
CA ARG A 339 27.25 -4.22 -4.73
C ARG A 339 27.95 -3.25 -5.69
N ALA A 340 27.56 -3.27 -6.97
CA ALA A 340 28.11 -2.41 -8.01
C ALA A 340 27.54 -0.98 -8.00
N GLU A 341 26.44 -0.72 -7.30
CA GLU A 341 25.76 0.58 -7.27
C GLU A 341 26.41 1.55 -6.28
N SER A 342 27.73 1.76 -6.37
CA SER A 342 28.59 2.35 -5.33
C SER A 342 28.70 3.88 -5.31
N THR A 343 27.85 4.61 -6.04
CA THR A 343 28.10 6.04 -6.35
C THR A 343 27.76 7.00 -5.22
N SER A 344 26.73 6.73 -4.42
CA SER A 344 26.50 7.45 -3.16
C SER A 344 25.61 6.61 -2.24
N PRO A 345 26.09 6.24 -1.03
CA PRO A 345 27.40 6.51 -0.48
C PRO A 345 28.40 5.49 -1.06
N GLY A 346 29.69 5.80 -0.95
CA GLY A 346 30.74 4.87 -1.31
C GLY A 346 30.61 3.55 -0.55
N ARG A 347 30.80 2.43 -1.25
CA ARG A 347 30.85 1.08 -0.66
C ARG A 347 32.07 0.94 0.24
N SER A 348 31.90 0.26 1.38
CA SER A 348 33.00 -0.21 2.23
C SER A 348 32.91 -1.72 2.42
N ASP A 349 34.03 -2.42 2.24
CA ASP A 349 34.13 -3.88 2.48
C ASP A 349 34.58 -4.19 3.91
N THR A 350 34.55 -3.19 4.77
CA THR A 350 34.79 -3.32 6.21
C THR A 350 33.47 -3.60 6.92
N LEU A 351 33.46 -4.60 7.80
CA LEU A 351 32.27 -4.94 8.59
C LEU A 351 31.82 -3.74 9.43
N GLY A 352 30.52 -3.42 9.39
CA GLY A 352 29.97 -2.24 10.06
C GLY A 352 30.32 -0.91 9.38
N GLY A 353 31.06 -0.94 8.27
CA GLY A 353 31.24 0.20 7.38
C GLY A 353 29.99 0.50 6.58
N THR A 354 30.05 1.57 5.79
CA THR A 354 28.95 2.01 4.94
C THR A 354 28.42 0.88 4.06
N ARG A 355 27.11 0.63 4.15
CA ARG A 355 26.37 -0.41 3.41
C ARG A 355 26.69 -1.86 3.81
N SER A 356 27.30 -2.04 4.98
CA SER A 356 27.34 -3.31 5.70
C SER A 356 26.20 -3.36 6.72
N ASN A 357 25.56 -4.51 6.86
CA ASN A 357 24.61 -4.78 7.95
C ASN A 357 25.31 -5.29 9.22
N GLY A 358 26.64 -5.46 9.19
CA GLY A 358 27.43 -5.91 10.33
C GLY A 358 27.23 -7.37 10.74
N ASN A 359 26.51 -8.18 9.96
CA ASN A 359 26.14 -9.53 10.38
C ASN A 359 27.35 -10.46 10.53
N ARG A 360 27.38 -11.16 11.66
CA ARG A 360 28.24 -12.32 11.91
C ARG A 360 27.34 -13.47 12.34
N GLN A 361 27.28 -14.54 11.55
CA GLN A 361 26.41 -15.68 11.85
C GLN A 361 26.69 -16.26 13.24
N SER A 362 27.95 -16.28 13.67
CA SER A 362 28.34 -16.79 14.98
C SER A 362 27.84 -15.96 16.18
N LEU A 363 27.19 -14.82 15.93
CA LEU A 363 26.55 -13.98 16.95
C LEU A 363 25.04 -13.92 16.75
N SER A 364 24.59 -13.74 15.50
CA SER A 364 23.17 -13.58 15.17
C SER A 364 22.42 -14.91 14.98
N GLY A 365 23.15 -15.99 14.67
CA GLY A 365 22.56 -17.24 14.17
C GLY A 365 22.14 -17.19 12.70
N LEU A 366 22.22 -16.03 12.03
CA LEU A 366 21.71 -15.82 10.68
C LEU A 366 22.80 -16.03 9.63
N ALA A 367 22.51 -16.85 8.61
CA ALA A 367 23.42 -17.10 7.49
C ALA A 367 23.45 -15.96 6.45
N SER A 368 22.65 -14.90 6.65
CA SER A 368 22.60 -13.75 5.77
C SER A 368 23.98 -13.13 5.56
N ALA A 369 24.29 -12.74 4.32
CA ALA A 369 25.54 -12.07 4.01
C ALA A 369 25.72 -10.76 4.81
N ALA A 370 26.97 -10.43 5.14
CA ALA A 370 27.34 -9.20 5.85
C ALA A 370 27.33 -7.94 4.95
N PHE A 371 27.34 -8.16 3.63
CA PHE A 371 27.39 -7.13 2.58
C PHE A 371 26.37 -7.46 1.49
N GLU A 372 26.22 -6.53 0.55
CA GLU A 372 25.21 -6.62 -0.49
C GLU A 372 25.59 -7.59 -1.61
N PRO A 373 24.60 -8.22 -2.26
CA PRO A 373 24.86 -9.19 -3.31
C PRO A 373 25.52 -8.55 -4.55
N SER A 374 26.38 -9.34 -5.19
CA SER A 374 26.83 -9.07 -6.56
C SER A 374 25.67 -9.29 -7.53
N GLN A 375 25.28 -8.26 -8.29
CA GLN A 375 24.25 -8.44 -9.31
C GLN A 375 24.68 -9.44 -10.39
N LEU A 376 25.97 -9.40 -10.79
CA LEU A 376 26.50 -10.28 -11.82
C LEU A 376 26.52 -11.75 -11.37
N ASP A 377 26.98 -12.01 -10.14
CA ASP A 377 27.21 -13.38 -9.66
C ASP A 377 25.98 -14.00 -8.97
N ARG A 378 25.10 -13.15 -8.42
CA ARG A 378 23.95 -13.57 -7.60
C ARG A 378 22.60 -13.15 -8.16
N GLY A 379 22.51 -12.16 -9.06
CA GLY A 379 21.23 -11.71 -9.62
C GLY A 379 20.53 -12.81 -10.42
N LEU A 380 19.23 -13.02 -10.18
CA LEU A 380 18.46 -14.10 -10.80
C LEU A 380 17.43 -13.61 -11.82
N GLY A 381 17.50 -14.17 -13.04
CA GLY A 381 16.58 -13.88 -14.15
C GLY A 381 16.86 -12.55 -14.84
N ASN A 382 16.34 -12.37 -16.06
CA ASN A 382 16.57 -11.17 -16.87
C ASN A 382 15.33 -10.28 -16.80
N GLY A 383 15.45 -9.08 -16.20
CA GLY A 383 14.29 -8.23 -15.93
C GLY A 383 14.41 -6.82 -16.50
N PHE A 384 14.06 -5.81 -15.71
CA PHE A 384 13.96 -4.41 -16.09
C PHE A 384 15.32 -3.68 -16.06
N ALA A 385 15.77 -3.23 -17.23
CA ALA A 385 17.07 -2.59 -17.44
C ALA A 385 17.25 -1.19 -16.84
N ALA A 386 16.14 -0.50 -16.56
CA ALA A 386 16.10 0.89 -16.10
C ALA A 386 17.01 1.85 -16.91
N GLY A 387 17.30 1.56 -18.19
CA GLY A 387 18.12 2.41 -19.06
C GLY A 387 19.58 2.59 -18.65
N ARG A 388 20.17 1.67 -17.86
CA ARG A 388 21.52 1.83 -17.28
C ARG A 388 22.70 1.40 -18.17
N GLY A 389 22.45 1.00 -19.40
CA GLY A 389 23.50 0.83 -20.42
C GLY A 389 24.54 -0.26 -20.13
N THR A 390 24.27 -1.21 -19.23
CA THR A 390 25.10 -2.39 -18.99
C THR A 390 24.34 -3.65 -19.41
N SER A 391 25.05 -4.66 -19.91
CA SER A 391 24.51 -5.93 -20.41
C SER A 391 23.90 -6.85 -19.32
N TYR A 392 23.56 -6.34 -18.14
CA TYR A 392 23.13 -7.14 -16.99
C TYR A 392 21.96 -6.50 -16.24
N ASP A 393 20.75 -6.82 -16.69
CA ASP A 393 19.47 -6.48 -16.04
C ASP A 393 19.04 -7.56 -15.05
N ASN A 394 20.02 -8.34 -14.58
CA ASN A 394 19.77 -9.57 -13.86
C ASN A 394 19.17 -9.27 -12.48
N GLY A 395 18.13 -10.01 -12.11
CA GLY A 395 17.56 -9.93 -10.77
C GLY A 395 16.75 -8.68 -10.48
N GLN A 396 16.19 -7.96 -11.46
CA GLN A 396 15.38 -6.77 -11.18
C GLN A 396 14.05 -6.79 -11.93
N PHE A 397 12.91 -6.77 -11.25
CA PHE A 397 11.60 -6.88 -11.88
C PHE A 397 10.70 -5.72 -11.45
N VAL A 398 9.99 -5.12 -12.41
CA VAL A 398 8.93 -4.16 -12.09
C VAL A 398 7.74 -4.90 -11.53
N VAL A 399 7.27 -4.50 -10.35
CA VAL A 399 6.12 -5.16 -9.71
C VAL A 399 4.82 -4.55 -10.26
N ARG A 400 4.47 -5.02 -11.45
CA ARG A 400 3.22 -4.73 -12.15
C ARG A 400 2.54 -6.02 -12.56
N VAL A 401 1.21 -6.09 -12.53
CA VAL A 401 0.47 -7.28 -12.94
C VAL A 401 -0.67 -6.90 -13.87
N GLN A 402 -0.82 -7.64 -14.97
CA GLN A 402 -2.00 -7.53 -15.82
C GLN A 402 -3.18 -8.18 -15.09
N ALA A 403 -4.18 -7.38 -14.73
CA ALA A 403 -5.32 -7.81 -13.93
C ALA A 403 -6.55 -8.04 -14.80
N CYS A 404 -7.44 -8.93 -14.34
CA CYS A 404 -8.74 -9.18 -14.96
C CYS A 404 -8.66 -9.55 -16.46
N VAL A 405 -7.71 -10.41 -16.80
CA VAL A 405 -7.51 -10.89 -18.18
C VAL A 405 -8.66 -11.83 -18.56
N ALA A 406 -9.38 -11.51 -19.64
CA ALA A 406 -10.44 -12.37 -20.16
C ALA A 406 -9.90 -13.77 -20.49
N GLY A 407 -10.65 -14.81 -20.13
CA GLY A 407 -10.23 -16.21 -20.26
C GLY A 407 -9.26 -16.70 -19.16
N MET A 408 -8.74 -15.79 -18.34
CA MET A 408 -7.86 -16.06 -17.21
C MET A 408 -8.39 -15.38 -15.94
N LEU A 409 -9.72 -15.29 -15.79
CA LEU A 409 -10.36 -14.82 -14.55
C LEU A 409 -10.27 -15.91 -13.49
N GLY A 410 -10.07 -15.50 -12.23
CA GLY A 410 -9.86 -16.43 -11.11
C GLY A 410 -10.50 -15.94 -9.81
N GLY A 411 -9.79 -16.09 -8.70
CA GLY A 411 -10.23 -15.68 -7.38
C GLY A 411 -10.15 -14.16 -7.16
N GLU A 412 -9.51 -13.40 -8.05
CA GLU A 412 -9.55 -11.94 -7.98
C GLU A 412 -10.95 -11.38 -8.25
N LYS A 413 -11.24 -10.23 -7.63
CA LYS A 413 -12.53 -9.54 -7.82
C LYS A 413 -12.50 -8.71 -9.10
N CYS A 414 -13.08 -9.25 -10.17
CA CYS A 414 -13.26 -8.56 -11.43
C CYS A 414 -14.74 -8.33 -11.74
N LYS A 415 -15.06 -7.18 -12.31
CA LYS A 415 -16.39 -6.86 -12.85
C LYS A 415 -16.29 -6.56 -14.33
N GLN A 416 -17.20 -7.12 -15.13
CA GLN A 416 -17.37 -6.74 -16.53
C GLN A 416 -18.19 -5.46 -16.64
N TYR A 417 -17.73 -4.51 -17.46
CA TYR A 417 -18.43 -3.25 -17.75
C TYR A 417 -19.08 -3.31 -19.14
N PRO A 418 -20.03 -2.39 -19.47
CA PRO A 418 -20.82 -2.43 -20.70
C PRO A 418 -20.03 -2.64 -22.00
N ASP A 419 -18.83 -2.07 -22.12
CA ASP A 419 -17.95 -2.22 -23.29
C ASP A 419 -17.24 -3.60 -23.35
N GLY A 420 -17.61 -4.54 -22.48
CA GLY A 420 -17.14 -5.93 -22.45
C GLY A 420 -15.88 -6.15 -21.62
N ASN A 421 -15.26 -5.10 -21.10
CA ASN A 421 -13.97 -5.16 -20.44
C ASN A 421 -14.11 -5.50 -18.94
N TYR A 422 -13.20 -6.34 -18.43
CA TYR A 422 -13.14 -6.66 -17.01
C TYR A 422 -12.19 -5.72 -16.27
N LYS A 423 -12.62 -5.20 -15.12
CA LYS A 423 -11.80 -4.34 -14.26
C LYS A 423 -11.71 -4.90 -12.84
N PRO A 424 -10.55 -4.73 -12.18
CA PRO A 424 -10.43 -5.07 -10.77
C PRO A 424 -11.26 -4.08 -9.95
N ILE A 425 -12.07 -4.61 -9.03
CA ILE A 425 -12.99 -3.83 -8.20
C ILE A 425 -12.75 -4.06 -6.70
N GLY A 426 -13.04 -3.06 -5.90
CA GLY A 426 -13.03 -3.09 -4.45
C GLY A 426 -14.39 -2.72 -3.86
N LEU A 427 -14.44 -2.49 -2.55
CA LEU A 427 -15.65 -2.18 -1.80
C LEU A 427 -16.34 -0.90 -2.31
N LEU A 428 -15.59 0.09 -2.78
CA LEU A 428 -16.15 1.33 -3.31
C LEU A 428 -16.91 1.11 -4.61
N GLN A 429 -16.43 0.24 -5.49
CA GLN A 429 -17.21 -0.15 -6.66
C GLN A 429 -18.43 -1.00 -6.26
N VAL A 430 -18.25 -1.97 -5.35
CA VAL A 430 -19.32 -2.89 -4.93
C VAL A 430 -20.51 -2.16 -4.31
N TYR A 431 -20.26 -1.18 -3.43
CA TYR A 431 -21.31 -0.46 -2.71
C TYR A 431 -21.62 0.93 -3.29
N GLY A 432 -20.64 1.58 -3.91
CA GLY A 432 -20.78 2.96 -4.38
C GLY A 432 -21.27 3.11 -5.81
N GLU A 433 -21.03 2.13 -6.70
CA GLU A 433 -21.60 2.17 -8.06
C GLU A 433 -23.11 1.94 -8.11
N PRO A 434 -23.70 0.99 -7.36
CA PRO A 434 -25.15 0.89 -7.26
C PRO A 434 -25.77 1.94 -6.33
N ASP A 435 -25.00 2.93 -5.85
CA ASP A 435 -25.42 3.94 -4.88
C ASP A 435 -26.02 3.36 -3.59
N LEU A 436 -25.58 2.16 -3.17
CA LEU A 436 -25.99 1.58 -1.89
C LEU A 436 -25.39 2.35 -0.70
N MET A 437 -24.24 2.99 -0.91
CA MET A 437 -23.56 3.87 0.04
C MET A 437 -22.88 5.02 -0.72
N ARG A 438 -22.85 6.21 -0.12
CA ARG A 438 -22.06 7.35 -0.62
C ARG A 438 -20.80 7.52 0.20
N PHE A 439 -19.70 7.91 -0.44
CA PHE A 439 -18.37 7.89 0.18
C PHE A 439 -17.69 9.26 0.12
N GLY A 440 -17.16 9.68 1.27
CA GLY A 440 -16.20 10.77 1.42
C GLY A 440 -14.84 10.24 1.85
N LEU A 441 -13.83 11.12 1.85
CA LEU A 441 -12.50 10.78 2.35
C LEU A 441 -11.90 11.92 3.15
N MET A 442 -11.41 11.58 4.33
CA MET A 442 -10.53 12.40 5.14
C MET A 442 -9.21 11.67 5.39
N THR A 443 -8.10 12.42 5.35
CA THR A 443 -6.79 11.89 5.71
C THR A 443 -6.01 12.91 6.52
N GLY A 444 -4.97 12.47 7.22
CA GLY A 444 -3.92 13.39 7.68
C GLY A 444 -3.23 14.09 6.50
N SER A 445 -2.37 15.08 6.79
CA SER A 445 -1.60 15.80 5.78
C SER A 445 -0.08 15.69 6.04
N TYR A 446 0.74 16.10 5.08
CA TYR A 446 2.20 16.12 5.25
C TYR A 446 2.67 17.42 5.91
N GLN A 447 1.95 18.53 5.69
CA GLN A 447 2.28 19.82 6.29
C GLN A 447 1.74 19.98 7.71
N LYS A 448 0.59 19.36 7.99
CA LYS A 448 -0.03 19.17 9.30
C LYS A 448 0.00 17.69 9.65
N ASN A 449 1.21 17.16 9.90
CA ASN A 449 1.47 15.73 10.01
C ASN A 449 1.22 15.15 11.39
N ILE A 450 1.09 16.00 12.41
CA ILE A 450 0.76 15.60 13.78
C ILE A 450 -0.56 16.17 14.29
N SER A 451 -1.31 16.89 13.45
CA SER A 451 -2.62 17.39 13.80
C SER A 451 -3.65 17.20 12.69
N GLY A 452 -4.88 16.91 13.10
CA GLY A 452 -6.11 17.02 12.32
C GLY A 452 -6.26 16.15 11.08
N GLY A 453 -7.42 16.35 10.44
CA GLY A 453 -7.77 15.77 9.15
C GLY A 453 -8.01 16.83 8.09
N VAL A 454 -7.75 16.47 6.83
CA VAL A 454 -8.03 17.27 5.65
C VAL A 454 -9.03 16.53 4.78
N LEU A 455 -10.14 17.19 4.46
CA LEU A 455 -11.14 16.64 3.54
C LEU A 455 -10.55 16.53 2.12
N ARG A 456 -10.56 15.31 1.59
CA ARG A 456 -10.01 14.96 0.27
C ARG A 456 -11.12 14.76 -0.77
N LYS A 457 -12.31 14.34 -0.33
CA LYS A 457 -13.52 14.21 -1.14
C LYS A 457 -14.75 14.41 -0.24
N ASN A 458 -15.68 15.27 -0.65
CA ASN A 458 -17.01 15.34 -0.04
C ASN A 458 -17.73 14.00 -0.17
N VAL A 459 -18.66 13.71 0.73
CA VAL A 459 -19.47 12.49 0.64
C VAL A 459 -20.43 12.60 -0.55
N ASP A 460 -20.21 11.75 -1.55
CA ASP A 460 -21.01 11.75 -2.79
C ASP A 460 -21.02 10.34 -3.42
N SER A 461 -21.80 10.14 -4.48
CA SER A 461 -21.82 8.93 -5.30
C SER A 461 -20.41 8.60 -5.81
N PHE A 462 -20.02 7.32 -5.76
CA PHE A 462 -18.74 6.88 -6.31
C PHE A 462 -18.77 6.76 -7.85
N THR A 463 -19.95 6.79 -8.46
CA THR A 463 -20.11 6.78 -9.93
C THR A 463 -19.47 7.99 -10.62
N ASN A 464 -19.16 9.06 -9.86
CA ASN A 464 -18.43 10.22 -10.36
C ASN A 464 -16.93 9.93 -10.58
N GLU A 465 -16.35 8.88 -9.99
CA GLU A 465 -14.94 8.48 -10.16
C GLU A 465 -14.73 7.35 -11.17
N VAL A 466 -15.79 6.66 -11.59
CA VAL A 466 -15.72 5.50 -12.50
C VAL A 466 -16.58 5.72 -13.74
N ASN A 467 -16.10 5.26 -14.89
CA ASN A 467 -16.86 5.20 -16.14
C ASN A 467 -17.80 3.98 -16.17
N VAL A 468 -18.83 3.99 -15.31
CA VAL A 468 -19.71 2.84 -15.07
C VAL A 468 -20.55 2.41 -16.27
N ASN A 469 -20.87 3.35 -17.16
CA ASN A 469 -21.72 3.11 -18.33
C ASN A 469 -20.93 2.69 -19.59
N THR A 470 -19.60 2.64 -19.52
CA THR A 470 -18.74 2.30 -20.65
C THR A 470 -17.75 1.20 -20.26
N ASP A 471 -16.51 1.56 -19.90
CA ASP A 471 -15.40 0.63 -19.81
C ASP A 471 -14.87 0.40 -18.38
N GLY A 472 -15.47 1.05 -17.37
CA GLY A 472 -15.07 0.90 -15.97
C GLY A 472 -13.69 1.49 -15.62
N THR A 473 -13.12 2.29 -16.52
CA THR A 473 -11.91 3.07 -16.22
C THR A 473 -12.20 4.14 -15.17
N PHE A 474 -11.18 4.51 -14.39
CA PHE A 474 -11.28 5.70 -13.55
C PHE A 474 -11.34 6.97 -14.41
N ARG A 475 -12.19 7.92 -14.03
CA ARG A 475 -12.36 9.16 -14.79
C ARG A 475 -11.10 10.00 -14.74
N SER A 476 -10.45 10.18 -15.89
CA SER A 476 -9.17 10.90 -16.01
C SER A 476 -9.22 12.33 -15.44
N ALA A 477 -10.35 13.01 -15.55
CA ALA A 477 -10.58 14.35 -14.98
C ALA A 477 -10.42 14.40 -13.45
N LEU A 478 -10.63 13.28 -12.75
CA LEU A 478 -10.48 13.19 -11.30
C LEU A 478 -9.13 12.64 -10.85
N LEU A 479 -8.25 12.22 -11.77
CA LEU A 479 -6.89 11.73 -11.44
C LEU A 479 -5.81 12.84 -11.52
N GLY A 480 -6.20 14.07 -11.84
CA GLY A 480 -5.31 15.23 -11.89
C GLY A 480 -4.82 15.69 -10.52
N ALA A 481 -3.70 16.40 -10.47
CA ALA A 481 -3.22 17.03 -9.24
C ALA A 481 -4.28 18.00 -8.68
N GLY A 482 -4.58 17.89 -7.39
CA GLY A 482 -5.57 18.72 -6.70
C GLY A 482 -7.03 18.34 -6.94
N ALA A 483 -7.34 17.38 -7.81
CA ALA A 483 -8.71 16.92 -8.05
C ALA A 483 -9.24 16.13 -6.84
N ALA A 484 -10.40 16.54 -6.31
CA ALA A 484 -11.03 15.90 -5.16
C ALA A 484 -11.59 14.52 -5.53
N GLY A 485 -11.04 13.47 -4.95
CA GLY A 485 -11.42 12.09 -5.26
C GLY A 485 -10.69 11.10 -4.36
N ILE A 486 -11.36 9.99 -4.03
CA ILE A 486 -10.77 8.94 -3.19
C ILE A 486 -9.59 8.28 -3.91
N VAL A 487 -9.80 7.86 -5.15
CA VAL A 487 -8.79 7.11 -5.92
C VAL A 487 -7.55 7.98 -6.17
N ASN A 488 -7.75 9.23 -6.55
CA ASN A 488 -6.67 10.17 -6.80
C ASN A 488 -5.81 10.43 -5.56
N THR A 489 -6.46 10.72 -4.43
CA THR A 489 -5.77 10.95 -3.16
C THR A 489 -4.96 9.73 -2.76
N MET A 490 -5.60 8.55 -2.73
CA MET A 490 -4.96 7.31 -2.31
C MET A 490 -3.79 6.92 -3.22
N ASN A 491 -3.85 7.20 -4.52
CA ASN A 491 -2.76 6.95 -5.46
C ASN A 491 -1.56 7.89 -5.25
N ARG A 492 -1.78 9.10 -4.69
CA ARG A 492 -0.75 10.14 -4.51
C ARG A 492 0.00 10.06 -3.19
N LEU A 493 -0.61 9.46 -2.16
CA LEU A 493 0.05 9.20 -0.89
C LEU A 493 1.31 8.35 -1.12
N ARG A 494 2.45 8.84 -0.62
CA ARG A 494 3.77 8.18 -0.66
C ARG A 494 4.73 8.70 0.41
N ILE A 495 5.83 8.00 0.67
CA ILE A 495 6.93 8.56 1.48
C ILE A 495 7.49 9.82 0.79
N TYR A 496 7.51 10.93 1.53
CA TYR A 496 7.87 12.25 1.03
C TYR A 496 9.29 12.65 1.42
N GLY A 497 10.08 13.09 0.45
CA GLY A 497 11.31 13.85 0.67
C GLY A 497 12.61 13.05 0.67
N TYR A 498 12.60 11.71 0.67
CA TYR A 498 13.83 10.92 0.64
C TYR A 498 14.72 11.33 -0.56
N ASN A 499 15.96 11.68 -0.27
CA ASN A 499 16.94 12.18 -1.24
C ASN A 499 17.90 11.05 -1.62
N TYR A 500 17.86 10.67 -2.90
CA TYR A 500 18.72 9.63 -3.46
C TYR A 500 20.20 10.03 -3.59
N GLY A 501 20.54 11.30 -3.34
CA GLY A 501 21.92 11.78 -3.35
C GLY A 501 22.68 11.52 -2.04
N ASP A 502 22.01 11.65 -0.89
CA ASP A 502 22.65 11.60 0.44
C ASP A 502 21.95 10.65 1.45
N GLY A 503 20.81 10.07 1.07
CA GLY A 503 20.08 9.10 1.88
C GLY A 503 19.33 9.74 3.05
N THR A 504 19.10 11.06 3.00
CA THR A 504 18.39 11.83 4.03
C THR A 504 17.05 12.35 3.50
N TYR A 505 16.25 12.99 4.35
CA TYR A 505 14.96 13.55 3.98
C TYR A 505 15.07 15.05 3.68
N LEU A 506 14.77 15.42 2.43
CA LEU A 506 14.90 16.75 1.81
C LEU A 506 16.33 17.32 1.81
N GLY A 507 17.34 16.49 2.06
CA GLY A 507 18.74 16.88 2.23
C GLY A 507 19.16 16.87 3.71
N SER A 508 20.46 16.95 3.98
CA SER A 508 21.06 16.78 5.32
C SER A 508 20.53 17.71 6.44
N GLY A 509 19.74 18.73 6.12
CA GLY A 509 18.96 19.54 7.06
C GLY A 509 17.60 19.97 6.51
N GLY A 510 17.03 19.18 5.58
CA GLY A 510 15.87 19.62 4.79
C GLY A 510 14.51 19.34 5.41
N ASP A 511 14.32 18.14 5.97
CA ASP A 511 13.07 17.75 6.65
C ASP A 511 13.21 17.79 8.18
N ASN A 512 14.41 18.14 8.66
CA ASN A 512 14.82 18.20 10.06
C ASN A 512 14.37 16.93 10.84
N CYS A 513 14.54 15.77 10.21
CA CYS A 513 14.21 14.48 10.79
C CYS A 513 15.48 13.83 11.35
N ASP A 514 15.91 14.34 12.49
CA ASP A 514 17.15 13.98 13.15
C ASP A 514 17.08 12.57 13.78
N PHE A 515 18.25 12.02 14.10
CA PHE A 515 18.35 10.72 14.75
C PHE A 515 17.76 10.75 16.18
N GLN A 516 17.07 9.68 16.57
CA GLN A 516 16.49 9.49 17.92
C GLN A 516 15.52 10.60 18.38
N LEU A 517 14.77 11.19 17.46
CA LEU A 517 13.66 12.08 17.83
C LEU A 517 12.57 11.31 18.58
N THR A 518 12.27 11.75 19.80
CA THR A 518 11.15 11.26 20.62
C THR A 518 9.90 12.13 20.52
N ASN A 519 10.04 13.33 19.92
CA ASN A 519 8.94 14.23 19.62
C ASN A 519 9.20 14.91 18.26
N ILE A 520 8.15 15.17 17.50
CA ILE A 520 8.22 15.89 16.22
C ILE A 520 7.35 17.15 16.31
N VAL A 521 7.73 18.17 15.55
CA VAL A 521 6.97 19.43 15.42
C VAL A 521 6.36 19.45 14.03
N GLU A 522 5.23 20.14 13.89
CA GLU A 522 4.53 20.25 12.61
C GLU A 522 5.43 20.62 11.44
N GLY A 523 5.29 19.89 10.34
CA GLY A 523 6.10 20.05 9.13
C GLY A 523 7.53 19.50 9.21
N ARG A 524 7.90 18.76 10.26
CA ARG A 524 9.15 17.95 10.33
C ARG A 524 8.82 16.46 10.27
N CYS A 525 9.75 15.65 9.75
CA CYS A 525 9.52 14.22 9.53
C CYS A 525 8.16 13.98 8.84
N ARG A 526 7.88 14.66 7.72
CA ARG A 526 6.51 14.86 7.21
C ARG A 526 5.74 13.57 6.86
N SER A 527 6.45 12.45 6.70
CA SER A 527 5.83 11.14 6.47
C SER A 527 5.38 10.44 7.77
N TRP A 528 5.88 10.88 8.93
CA TRP A 528 5.54 10.38 10.26
C TRP A 528 4.44 11.22 10.91
N GLY A 529 3.74 10.61 11.87
CA GLY A 529 2.65 11.24 12.60
C GLY A 529 1.29 10.70 12.14
N ASN A 530 0.44 10.44 13.13
CA ASN A 530 -0.81 9.71 12.97
C ASN A 530 -1.90 10.22 13.94
N PRO A 531 -2.41 11.46 13.76
CA PRO A 531 -3.42 12.09 14.63
C PRO A 531 -4.83 11.59 14.29
N MET A 532 -5.08 10.30 14.46
CA MET A 532 -6.31 9.65 13.98
C MET A 532 -7.55 10.06 14.76
N ALA A 533 -7.44 10.38 16.04
CA ALA A 533 -8.56 10.89 16.83
C ALA A 533 -8.94 12.31 16.36
N GLU A 534 -7.96 13.15 16.02
CA GLU A 534 -8.24 14.48 15.47
C GLU A 534 -8.84 14.41 14.06
N ILE A 535 -8.40 13.46 13.22
CA ILE A 535 -9.03 13.18 11.91
C ILE A 535 -10.50 12.79 12.12
N TYR A 536 -10.77 11.88 13.05
CA TYR A 536 -12.13 11.46 13.38
C TYR A 536 -13.00 12.62 13.88
N LEU A 537 -12.45 13.47 14.75
CA LEU A 537 -13.14 14.67 15.24
C LEU A 537 -13.49 15.63 14.09
N GLU A 538 -12.58 15.81 13.13
CA GLU A 538 -12.81 16.66 11.96
C GLU A 538 -13.90 16.07 11.03
N SER A 539 -14.01 14.74 10.95
CA SER A 539 -15.12 14.06 10.26
C SER A 539 -16.47 14.28 10.95
N LEU A 540 -16.52 14.29 12.29
CA LEU A 540 -17.72 14.67 13.03
C LEU A 540 -18.09 16.14 12.80
N ARG A 541 -17.09 17.04 12.76
CA ARG A 541 -17.27 18.45 12.43
C ARG A 541 -17.85 18.65 11.03
N TYR A 542 -17.39 17.88 10.05
CA TYR A 542 -17.93 17.86 8.69
C TYR A 542 -19.41 17.47 8.67
N TYR A 543 -19.76 16.38 9.35
CA TYR A 543 -21.16 15.94 9.46
C TYR A 543 -22.04 16.89 10.29
N GLY A 544 -21.46 17.66 11.20
CA GLY A 544 -22.15 18.71 11.94
C GLY A 544 -22.42 19.98 11.15
N GLY A 545 -22.14 20.02 9.83
CA GLY A 545 -22.34 21.20 8.98
C GLY A 545 -21.45 22.40 9.36
N ARG A 546 -20.33 22.15 10.06
CA ARG A 546 -19.41 23.21 10.50
C ARG A 546 -18.38 23.53 9.44
N SER A 547 -17.60 24.58 9.67
CA SER A 547 -16.46 24.93 8.82
C SER A 547 -15.19 24.16 9.22
N PRO A 548 -14.29 23.88 8.26
CA PRO A 548 -13.01 23.20 8.55
C PRO A 548 -12.18 23.97 9.57
N ASN A 549 -11.47 23.24 10.43
CA ASN A 549 -10.53 23.83 11.36
C ASN A 549 -9.29 24.37 10.63
N ALA A 550 -9.14 25.70 10.63
CA ALA A 550 -8.04 26.38 9.93
C ALA A 550 -6.65 25.90 10.38
N ALA A 551 -6.50 25.38 11.62
CA ALA A 551 -5.25 24.86 12.13
C ALA A 551 -4.76 23.59 11.39
N TYR A 552 -5.68 22.81 10.84
CA TYR A 552 -5.42 21.54 10.13
C TYR A 552 -5.20 21.72 8.62
N THR A 553 -5.56 22.89 8.09
CA THR A 553 -5.39 23.22 6.67
C THR A 553 -3.97 23.69 6.34
N TYR A 554 -3.62 23.65 5.05
CA TYR A 554 -2.32 24.09 4.56
C TYR A 554 -2.42 24.94 3.29
N GLY A 555 -1.38 25.73 3.03
CA GLY A 555 -1.32 26.65 1.89
C GLY A 555 -0.65 26.06 0.64
N SER A 556 -0.56 26.90 -0.39
CA SER A 556 0.26 26.66 -1.58
C SER A 556 1.74 26.50 -1.22
N GLY A 557 2.45 25.61 -1.91
CA GLY A 557 3.87 25.31 -1.62
C GLY A 557 4.11 24.28 -0.51
N SER A 558 3.06 23.73 0.09
CA SER A 558 3.15 22.59 1.02
C SER A 558 3.64 21.30 0.34
N ALA A 559 4.07 20.34 1.16
CA ALA A 559 4.37 18.98 0.69
C ALA A 559 3.13 18.32 0.05
N ASP A 560 1.95 18.52 0.63
CA ASP A 560 0.67 18.06 0.08
C ASP A 560 0.39 18.65 -1.31
N ALA A 561 0.56 19.96 -1.47
CA ALA A 561 0.40 20.62 -2.78
C ALA A 561 1.41 20.09 -3.81
N THR A 562 2.64 19.78 -3.39
CA THR A 562 3.69 19.20 -4.24
C THR A 562 3.34 17.78 -4.73
N LEU A 563 2.68 16.99 -3.88
CA LEU A 563 2.15 15.67 -4.25
C LEU A 563 0.85 15.77 -5.09
N GLY A 564 0.26 16.96 -5.16
CA GLY A 564 -1.03 17.19 -5.81
C GLY A 564 -2.20 16.62 -5.04
N LEU A 565 -2.12 16.56 -3.70
CA LEU A 565 -3.23 16.11 -2.86
C LEU A 565 -4.33 17.17 -2.79
N PRO A 566 -5.61 16.78 -2.95
CA PRO A 566 -6.73 17.73 -2.90
C PRO A 566 -6.98 18.23 -1.47
N GLN A 567 -7.38 19.49 -1.35
CA GLN A 567 -8.04 20.03 -0.16
C GLN A 567 -9.43 20.49 -0.62
N ALA A 568 -10.43 19.62 -0.46
CA ALA A 568 -11.76 19.85 -0.97
C ALA A 568 -12.47 20.96 -0.18
N SER A 569 -13.19 21.85 -0.88
CA SER A 569 -14.13 22.77 -0.23
C SER A 569 -15.25 21.96 0.40
N TRP A 570 -15.57 22.26 1.66
CA TRP A 570 -16.61 21.53 2.39
C TRP A 570 -17.99 21.88 1.83
N SER A 571 -18.78 20.84 1.58
CA SER A 571 -20.21 20.92 1.31
C SER A 571 -20.93 20.13 2.38
N ASP A 572 -22.01 20.68 2.92
CA ASP A 572 -22.93 19.93 3.77
C ASP A 572 -23.42 18.70 2.98
N PRO A 573 -23.19 17.48 3.49
CA PRO A 573 -23.65 16.28 2.80
C PRO A 573 -25.15 16.01 3.04
N LEU A 574 -25.80 16.78 3.91
CA LEU A 574 -27.22 16.66 4.23
C LEU A 574 -28.06 17.77 3.57
N ASP A 575 -29.22 17.37 3.05
CA ASP A 575 -30.25 18.22 2.46
C ASP A 575 -31.66 17.68 2.83
N ASN A 576 -32.71 18.32 2.31
CA ASN A 576 -34.09 17.91 2.59
C ASN A 576 -34.45 16.52 2.05
N ASP A 577 -33.69 16.00 1.08
CA ASP A 577 -33.96 14.70 0.46
C ASP A 577 -33.24 13.56 1.19
N ASN A 578 -32.18 13.86 1.95
CA ASN A 578 -31.36 12.86 2.64
C ASN A 578 -31.11 13.13 4.15
N TYR A 579 -31.83 14.06 4.79
CA TYR A 579 -31.66 14.40 6.21
C TYR A 579 -31.74 13.21 7.19
N CYS A 580 -32.41 12.12 6.79
CA CYS A 580 -32.51 10.86 7.56
C CYS A 580 -31.41 9.83 7.22
N SER A 581 -30.44 10.15 6.36
CA SER A 581 -29.36 9.22 6.00
C SER A 581 -28.53 8.84 7.22
N PRO A 582 -28.24 7.55 7.43
CA PRO A 582 -27.27 7.13 8.45
C PRO A 582 -25.89 7.70 8.16
N LEU A 583 -25.32 8.43 9.12
CA LEU A 583 -23.96 8.97 9.06
C LEU A 583 -22.99 7.98 9.69
N ASN A 584 -21.97 7.58 8.95
CA ASN A 584 -21.00 6.59 9.39
C ASN A 584 -19.58 7.12 9.14
N VAL A 585 -18.69 6.88 10.08
CA VAL A 585 -17.26 7.11 9.89
C VAL A 585 -16.56 5.77 10.03
N LEU A 586 -15.78 5.41 9.01
CA LEU A 586 -14.99 4.18 8.99
C LEU A 586 -13.51 4.53 9.07
N VAL A 587 -12.90 4.17 10.20
CA VAL A 587 -11.53 4.53 10.53
C VAL A 587 -10.57 3.41 10.12
N PHE A 588 -9.68 3.70 9.18
CA PHE A 588 -8.57 2.85 8.75
C PHE A 588 -7.25 3.39 9.31
N ASN A 589 -6.81 2.79 10.41
CA ASN A 589 -5.57 3.19 11.05
C ASN A 589 -4.44 2.19 10.75
N ALA A 590 -3.33 2.68 10.18
CA ALA A 590 -2.17 1.85 9.84
C ALA A 590 -1.26 1.52 11.04
N SER A 591 -1.43 2.22 12.17
CA SER A 591 -0.53 2.14 13.33
C SER A 591 -1.22 2.60 14.62
N VAL A 592 -0.48 2.67 15.71
CA VAL A 592 -0.93 3.31 16.94
C VAL A 592 -1.21 4.80 16.67
N SER A 593 -2.31 5.30 17.25
CA SER A 593 -2.64 6.71 17.33
C SER A 593 -1.55 7.51 18.05
N SER A 594 -1.27 8.74 17.59
CA SER A 594 -0.19 9.56 18.13
C SER A 594 -0.50 11.05 17.95
N PHE A 595 -0.04 11.89 18.88
CA PHE A 595 -0.26 13.34 18.83
C PHE A 595 -1.76 13.73 18.86
N GLU A 596 -2.54 13.08 19.71
CA GLU A 596 -4.02 13.17 19.70
C GLU A 596 -4.59 14.29 20.60
N GLU A 597 -3.73 15.08 21.26
CA GLU A 597 -4.14 16.12 22.23
C GLU A 597 -3.40 17.45 22.07
N ASP A 598 -2.55 17.60 21.04
CA ASP A 598 -1.75 18.82 20.90
C ASP A 598 -2.62 20.05 20.56
N LEU A 599 -3.78 19.83 19.92
CA LEU A 599 -4.77 20.87 19.62
C LEU A 599 -6.21 20.56 20.11
N ALA A 600 -6.44 19.40 20.73
CA ALA A 600 -7.77 18.94 21.17
C ALA A 600 -8.50 19.89 22.15
N THR A 601 -7.76 20.63 23.00
CA THR A 601 -8.35 21.60 23.96
C THR A 601 -9.05 22.79 23.29
N ARG A 602 -8.87 23.00 21.98
CA ARG A 602 -9.58 24.04 21.21
C ARG A 602 -10.69 23.49 20.32
N ALA A 603 -10.79 22.16 20.15
CA ALA A 603 -11.58 21.55 19.08
C ALA A 603 -12.90 20.91 19.55
N ILE A 604 -12.98 20.42 20.80
CA ILE A 604 -14.18 19.72 21.33
C ILE A 604 -15.33 20.68 21.67
N ASP A 605 -15.03 21.86 22.23
CA ASP A 605 -16.06 22.82 22.70
C ASP A 605 -16.96 23.36 21.58
N ASP A 606 -16.55 23.24 20.32
CA ASP A 606 -17.26 23.73 19.13
C ASP A 606 -18.03 22.61 18.38
N VAL A 607 -17.84 21.35 18.77
CA VAL A 607 -18.55 20.19 18.17
C VAL A 607 -19.73 19.74 19.04
N GLY A 608 -19.74 20.10 20.34
CA GLY A 608 -20.91 19.98 21.22
C GLY A 608 -21.83 21.20 21.10
N GLY A 609 -23.07 20.98 20.68
CA GLY A 609 -24.13 22.01 20.70
C GLY A 609 -24.71 22.24 22.08
#